data_AF-A0A946AFL8-F1
#
_entry.id   AF-A0A946AFL8-F1
#
_cell.length_a   1.000
_cell.length_b   1.000
_cell.length_c   1.000
_cell.angle_alpha   90.00
_cell.angle_beta   90.00
_cell.angle_gamma   90.00
#
_symmetry.space_group_name_H-M   'P 1'
#
loop_
_entity.id
_entity.type
_entity.pdbx_description
1 polymer ?
#
loop_
_entity_poly.entity_id
_entity_poly.type
_entity_poly.pdbx_seq_one_letter_code
_entity_poly.pdbx_strand_id
1 'polypeptide(L)'
;MAVAATKRTDKPGHAQAGCLHLDDDVRRDARQRLLSVRGHVEGILRMLEDDTVYCVDVMKQIRAVDGALDKVGGLILKAHLKDHVVTSAGRGDEDAIVAELMEILKYR
;
A
#
# COMPACT_ATOMS: atom_id res chain seq x y z
N MET A 1 -2.52 -13.84 41.95
CA MET A 1 -2.48 -14.96 40.98
C MET A 1 -2.24 -14.36 39.60
N ALA A 2 -1.20 -14.84 38.92
CA ALA A 2 -0.70 -14.29 37.68
C ALA A 2 -1.67 -14.55 36.51
N VAL A 3 -2.04 -13.51 35.77
CA VAL A 3 -2.67 -13.67 34.45
C VAL A 3 -1.55 -13.75 33.44
N ALA A 4 -1.35 -14.95 32.92
CA ALA A 4 -0.29 -15.31 32.01
C ALA A 4 -0.38 -14.51 30.69
N ALA A 5 0.77 -14.01 30.26
CA ALA A 5 1.00 -13.44 28.94
C ALA A 5 0.59 -14.44 27.86
N THR A 6 -0.41 -14.09 27.06
CA THR A 6 -0.73 -14.82 25.83
C THR A 6 0.41 -14.55 24.85
N LYS A 7 1.31 -15.54 24.70
CA LYS A 7 2.36 -15.55 23.69
C LYS A 7 1.75 -15.24 22.33
N ARG A 8 2.19 -14.14 21.71
CA ARG A 8 2.08 -13.95 20.27
C ARG A 8 2.82 -15.11 19.62
N THR A 9 2.08 -15.98 18.96
CA THR A 9 2.64 -17.05 18.13
C THR A 9 3.34 -16.39 16.94
N ASP A 10 4.65 -16.33 17.07
CA ASP A 10 5.64 -16.45 16.00
C ASP A 10 5.18 -17.49 14.98
N LYS A 11 4.56 -17.04 13.88
CA LYS A 11 4.28 -17.91 12.73
C LYS A 11 5.63 -18.26 12.06
N PRO A 12 5.88 -19.54 11.78
CA PRO A 12 7.13 -19.98 11.19
C PRO A 12 7.24 -19.42 9.78
N GLY A 13 8.40 -18.83 9.48
CA GLY A 13 8.74 -18.32 8.15
C GLY A 13 8.68 -19.43 7.11
N HIS A 14 7.92 -19.19 6.05
CA HIS A 14 7.96 -20.00 4.85
C HIS A 14 9.24 -19.68 4.07
N ALA A 15 10.29 -20.45 4.34
CA ALA A 15 11.48 -20.51 3.50
C ALA A 15 11.22 -21.46 2.33
N GLN A 16 10.94 -20.92 1.12
CA GLN A 16 11.09 -21.59 -0.18
C GLN A 16 11.46 -20.54 -1.24
N ALA A 17 12.29 -20.91 -2.22
CA ALA A 17 12.92 -20.02 -3.20
C ALA A 17 11.93 -19.10 -3.96
N GLY A 18 12.30 -17.82 -4.15
CA GLY A 18 11.58 -16.88 -5.03
C GLY A 18 10.43 -16.07 -4.41
N CYS A 19 10.52 -15.63 -3.15
CA CYS A 19 9.44 -14.89 -2.51
C CYS A 19 9.44 -13.40 -2.88
N LEU A 20 8.67 -13.01 -3.90
CA LEU A 20 8.46 -11.61 -4.30
C LEU A 20 7.38 -10.91 -3.44
N HIS A 21 7.52 -10.97 -2.10
CA HIS A 21 6.53 -10.42 -1.17
C HIS A 21 6.83 -8.98 -0.78
N LEU A 22 5.79 -8.26 -0.34
CA LEU A 22 5.97 -6.94 0.26
C LEU A 22 6.61 -7.09 1.64
N ASP A 23 7.64 -6.27 1.89
CA ASP A 23 8.28 -6.14 3.19
C ASP A 23 7.24 -5.87 4.31
N ASP A 24 7.49 -6.44 5.49
CA ASP A 24 6.55 -6.42 6.61
C ASP A 24 6.36 -5.02 7.20
N ASP A 25 7.40 -4.19 7.22
CA ASP A 25 7.33 -2.81 7.68
C ASP A 25 6.58 -1.94 6.66
N VAL A 26 6.89 -2.12 5.37
CA VAL A 26 6.18 -1.44 4.29
C VAL A 26 4.70 -1.83 4.27
N ARG A 27 4.38 -3.11 4.45
CA ARG A 27 3.00 -3.61 4.54
C ARG A 27 2.24 -2.94 5.69
N ARG A 28 2.88 -2.81 6.86
CA ARG A 28 2.28 -2.17 8.04
C ARG A 28 2.06 -0.67 7.81
N ASP A 29 3.04 0.04 7.26
CA ASP A 29 2.94 1.48 6.96
C ASP A 29 1.86 1.75 5.89
N ALA A 30 1.90 1.01 4.77
CA ALA A 30 0.89 1.11 3.71
C ALA A 30 -0.53 0.87 4.26
N ARG A 31 -0.71 -0.16 5.09
CA ARG A 31 -2.01 -0.42 5.75
C ARG A 31 -2.45 0.75 6.62
N GLN A 32 -1.55 1.34 7.42
CA GLN A 32 -1.91 2.47 8.29
C GLN A 32 -2.33 3.69 7.49
N ARG A 33 -1.64 3.99 6.37
CA ARG A 33 -2.00 5.09 5.48
C ARG A 33 -3.34 4.86 4.78
N LEU A 34 -3.60 3.63 4.33
CA LEU A 34 -4.89 3.27 3.73
C LEU A 34 -6.05 3.39 4.73
N LEU A 35 -5.84 3.11 6.02
CA LEU A 35 -6.84 3.39 7.06
C LEU A 35 -7.15 4.88 7.18
N SER A 36 -6.15 5.75 7.04
CA SER A 36 -6.36 7.20 6.99
C SER A 36 -7.10 7.63 5.72
N VAL A 37 -6.75 7.06 4.57
CA VAL A 37 -7.46 7.31 3.30
C VAL A 37 -8.92 6.91 3.41
N ARG A 38 -9.22 5.76 4.02
CA ARG A 38 -10.60 5.34 4.29
C ARG A 38 -11.35 6.40 5.09
N GLY A 39 -10.75 6.96 6.15
CA GLY A 39 -11.35 8.03 6.93
C GLY A 39 -11.61 9.32 6.12
N HIS A 40 -10.74 9.66 5.16
CA HIS A 40 -10.98 10.78 4.24
C HIS A 40 -12.16 10.51 3.31
N VAL A 41 -12.25 9.31 2.74
CA VAL A 41 -13.38 8.90 1.88
C VAL A 41 -14.69 8.95 2.67
N GLU A 42 -14.71 8.42 3.89
CA GLU A 42 -15.86 8.54 4.80
C GLU A 42 -16.20 10.00 5.11
N GLY A 43 -15.21 10.89 5.21
CA GLY A 43 -15.42 12.33 5.35
C GLY A 43 -16.11 12.96 4.14
N ILE A 44 -15.68 12.60 2.93
CA ILE A 44 -16.31 13.06 1.68
C ILE A 44 -17.76 12.58 1.60
N LEU A 45 -18.03 11.32 1.97
CA LEU A 45 -19.39 10.79 2.00
C LEU A 45 -20.29 11.62 2.93
N ARG A 46 -19.81 11.97 4.13
CA ARG A 46 -20.53 12.87 5.04
C ARG A 46 -20.72 14.28 4.48
N MET A 47 -19.74 14.83 3.76
CA MET A 47 -19.91 16.13 3.08
C MET A 47 -21.03 16.11 2.05
N LEU A 48 -21.27 14.96 1.41
CA LEU A 48 -22.32 14.80 0.40
C LEU A 48 -23.72 14.58 0.99
N GLU A 49 -23.83 14.40 2.31
CA GLU A 49 -25.12 14.38 3.02
C GLU A 49 -25.68 15.82 3.22
N ASP A 50 -24.86 16.85 3.00
CA ASP A 50 -25.26 18.27 3.08
C ASP A 50 -25.65 18.81 1.69
N ASP A 51 -26.93 19.16 1.52
CA ASP A 51 -27.49 19.70 0.27
C ASP A 51 -26.91 21.06 -0.15
N THR A 52 -26.15 21.73 0.73
CA THR A 52 -25.52 23.03 0.47
C THR A 52 -24.03 22.93 0.16
N VAL A 53 -23.48 21.70 0.08
CA VAL A 53 -22.05 21.47 -0.12
C VAL A 53 -21.52 22.12 -1.40
N TYR A 54 -20.39 22.82 -1.28
CA TYR A 54 -19.75 23.44 -2.43
C TYR A 54 -18.92 22.43 -3.23
N CYS A 55 -19.24 22.28 -4.52
CA CYS A 55 -18.61 21.29 -5.40
C CYS A 55 -17.07 21.40 -5.45
N VAL A 56 -16.50 22.61 -5.35
CA VAL A 56 -15.05 22.82 -5.33
C VAL A 56 -14.41 22.23 -4.08
N ASP A 57 -15.08 22.24 -2.94
CA ASP A 57 -14.53 21.70 -1.71
C ASP A 57 -14.54 20.18 -1.71
N VAL A 58 -15.59 19.55 -2.27
CA VAL A 58 -15.61 18.10 -2.53
C VAL A 58 -14.47 17.72 -3.48
N MET A 59 -14.27 18.46 -4.58
CA MET A 59 -13.17 18.22 -5.52
C MET A 59 -11.79 18.32 -4.83
N LYS A 60 -11.58 19.30 -3.95
CA LYS A 60 -10.34 19.41 -3.17
C LYS A 60 -10.11 18.17 -2.29
N GLN A 61 -11.15 17.67 -1.61
CA GLN A 61 -11.02 16.48 -0.78
C GLN A 61 -10.72 15.22 -1.60
N ILE A 62 -11.36 15.06 -2.76
CA ILE A 62 -11.04 13.95 -3.69
C ILE A 62 -9.57 14.03 -4.11
N ARG A 63 -9.05 15.22 -4.46
CA ARG A 63 -7.63 15.39 -4.79
C ARG A 63 -6.69 15.11 -3.62
N ALA A 64 -7.11 15.38 -2.39
CA ALA A 64 -6.35 14.99 -1.21
C ALA A 64 -6.29 13.45 -1.04
N VAL A 65 -7.37 12.74 -1.37
CA VAL A 65 -7.40 11.26 -1.41
C VAL A 65 -6.49 10.73 -2.51
N ASP A 66 -6.59 11.24 -3.73
CA ASP A 66 -5.72 10.86 -4.87
C ASP A 66 -4.24 10.98 -4.46
N GLY A 67 -3.83 12.15 -3.96
CA GLY A 67 -2.45 12.39 -3.55
C GLY A 67 -2.00 11.54 -2.34
N ALA A 68 -2.92 11.07 -1.51
CA ALA A 68 -2.62 10.13 -0.43
C ALA A 68 -2.42 8.70 -0.98
N LEU A 69 -3.25 8.26 -1.93
CA LEU A 69 -3.10 6.97 -2.62
C LEU A 69 -1.80 6.91 -3.42
N ASP A 70 -1.44 7.98 -4.13
CA ASP A 70 -0.16 8.07 -4.86
C ASP A 70 1.05 7.87 -3.95
N LYS A 71 1.01 8.43 -2.73
CA LYS A 71 2.07 8.25 -1.74
C LYS A 71 2.17 6.81 -1.25
N VAL A 72 1.05 6.10 -1.08
CA VAL A 72 1.04 4.69 -0.71
C VAL A 72 1.57 3.82 -1.85
N GLY A 73 1.12 4.07 -3.08
CA GLY A 73 1.61 3.38 -4.27
C GLY A 73 3.11 3.57 -4.46
N GLY A 74 3.61 4.80 -4.32
CA GLY A 74 5.04 5.11 -4.39
C GLY A 74 5.87 4.44 -3.30
N LEU A 75 5.34 4.31 -2.07
CA LEU A 75 5.97 3.57 -0.99
C LEU A 75 6.15 2.09 -1.34
N ILE A 76 5.08 1.43 -1.82
CA ILE A 76 5.09 0.02 -2.21
C ILE A 76 6.01 -0.20 -3.41
N LEU A 77 5.93 0.65 -4.42
CA LEU A 77 6.78 0.60 -5.60
C LEU A 77 8.26 0.70 -5.22
N LYS A 78 8.61 1.66 -4.36
CA LYS A 78 10.00 1.83 -3.89
C LYS A 78 10.52 0.58 -3.18
N ALA A 79 9.68 -0.09 -2.40
CA ALA A 79 10.05 -1.36 -1.76
C ALA A 79 10.28 -2.45 -2.81
N HIS A 80 9.34 -2.64 -3.75
CA HIS A 80 9.48 -3.62 -4.83
C HIS A 80 10.76 -3.42 -5.66
N LEU A 81 11.08 -2.18 -6.03
CA LEU A 81 12.31 -1.88 -6.78
C LEU A 81 13.57 -2.30 -5.99
N LYS A 82 13.60 -2.03 -4.68
CA LYS A 82 14.76 -2.34 -3.83
C LYS A 82 14.92 -3.83 -3.56
N ASP A 83 13.81 -4.49 -3.24
CA ASP A 83 13.84 -5.85 -2.70
C ASP A 83 13.91 -6.88 -3.84
N HIS A 84 13.24 -6.59 -4.95
CA HIS A 84 13.00 -7.56 -6.02
C HIS A 84 13.71 -7.21 -7.33
N VAL A 85 13.64 -5.96 -7.78
CA VAL A 85 14.24 -5.59 -9.09
C VAL A 85 15.77 -5.56 -9.00
N VAL A 86 16.35 -5.02 -7.93
CA VAL A 86 17.83 -4.98 -7.76
C VAL A 86 18.47 -6.37 -7.80
N THR A 87 17.76 -7.40 -7.34
CA THR A 87 18.25 -8.77 -7.22
C THR A 87 17.82 -9.66 -8.40
N SER A 88 17.07 -9.12 -9.38
CA SER A 88 16.46 -9.88 -10.48
C SER A 88 17.46 -10.55 -11.42
N ALA A 89 18.53 -9.85 -11.79
CA ALA A 89 19.61 -10.42 -12.62
C ALA A 89 20.27 -11.66 -11.97
N GLY A 90 20.30 -11.73 -10.63
CA GLY A 90 20.79 -12.90 -9.91
C GLY A 90 19.80 -14.08 -9.89
N ARG A 91 18.52 -13.81 -10.17
CA ARG A 91 17.44 -14.81 -10.31
C ARG A 91 17.15 -15.19 -11.76
N GLY A 92 17.60 -14.39 -12.73
CA GLY A 92 17.32 -14.58 -14.16
C GLY A 92 15.87 -14.24 -14.53
N ASP A 93 15.24 -13.32 -13.79
CA ASP A 93 13.84 -12.90 -13.98
C ASP A 93 13.69 -11.41 -14.34
N GLU A 94 14.77 -10.74 -14.76
CA GLU A 94 14.80 -9.30 -15.04
C GLU A 94 13.78 -8.83 -16.08
N ASP A 95 13.64 -9.54 -17.19
CA ASP A 95 12.69 -9.15 -18.26
C ASP A 95 11.25 -9.34 -17.79
N ALA A 96 10.98 -10.40 -17.05
CA ALA A 96 9.65 -10.72 -16.54
C ALA A 96 9.19 -9.66 -15.51
N ILE A 97 10.03 -9.36 -14.51
CA ILE A 97 9.67 -8.42 -13.44
C ILE A 97 9.53 -6.99 -13.97
N VAL A 98 10.35 -6.60 -14.97
CA VAL A 98 10.22 -5.29 -15.63
C VAL A 98 8.93 -5.23 -16.45
N ALA A 99 8.59 -6.28 -17.21
CA ALA A 99 7.34 -6.32 -17.97
C ALA A 99 6.12 -6.20 -17.06
N GLU A 100 6.09 -6.95 -15.94
CA GLU A 100 5.02 -6.86 -14.95
C GLU A 100 4.87 -5.46 -14.37
N LEU A 101 5.99 -4.81 -14.00
CA LEU A 101 5.96 -3.45 -13.48
C LEU A 101 5.46 -2.44 -14.54
N MET A 102 5.87 -2.60 -15.79
CA MET A 102 5.43 -1.74 -16.89
C MET A 102 3.93 -1.89 -17.16
N GLU A 103 3.33 -3.07 -17.00
CA GLU A 103 1.88 -3.26 -17.10
C GLU A 103 1.12 -2.46 -16.04
N ILE A 104 1.61 -2.43 -14.80
CA ILE A 104 0.95 -1.70 -13.70
C ILE A 104 1.01 -0.18 -13.92
N LEU A 105 2.12 0.33 -14.47
CA LEU A 105 2.30 1.77 -14.70
C LEU A 105 1.41 2.35 -15.82
N LYS A 106 0.77 1.51 -16.63
CA LYS A 106 -0.21 1.96 -17.65
C LYS A 106 -1.49 2.53 -17.05
N TYR A 107 -1.80 2.21 -15.80
CA TYR A 107 -3.05 2.62 -15.13
C TYR A 107 -2.94 3.98 -14.41
N ARG A 108 -2.00 4.83 -14.84
CA ARG A 108 -1.83 6.19 -14.33
C ARG A 108 -2.58 7.24 -15.14
#